data_AF-A0A953WKP9-F1
#
_entry.id   AF-A0A953WKP9-F1
#
_cell.length_a   1.000
_cell.length_b   1.000
_cell.length_c   1.000
_cell.angle_alpha   90.00
_cell.angle_beta   90.00
_cell.angle_gamma   90.00
#
_symmetry.space_group_name_H-M   'P 1'
#
loop_
_entity.id
_entity.type
_entity.pdbx_description
1 polymer ?
#
loop_
_entity_poly.entity_id
_entity_poly.type
_entity_poly.pdbx_seq_one_letter_code
_entity_poly.pdbx_strand_id
1 'polypeptide(L)'
;MVETTQSYVCGVSDTPLLYSTIGAALDDVAERYGDRPALIVRHQNVRLSYREFADEVERFAAGLLAIGLRPGDRVGVWSPNKAEWVIAQFATAKVGIILV
;
A
#
# COMPACT_ATOMS: atom_id res chain seq x y z
N MET A 1 -4.14 -13.97 45.46
CA MET A 1 -4.44 -13.44 44.12
C MET A 1 -3.70 -12.12 43.98
N VAL A 2 -2.84 -11.95 42.98
CA VAL A 2 -2.08 -10.71 42.79
C VAL A 2 -2.97 -9.72 42.08
N GLU A 3 -3.21 -8.57 42.71
CA GLU A 3 -4.09 -7.51 42.21
C GLU A 3 -3.32 -6.67 41.18
N THR A 4 -3.64 -6.81 39.89
CA THR A 4 -3.07 -6.00 38.81
C THR A 4 -3.62 -4.58 38.87
N THR A 5 -2.80 -3.62 39.30
CA THR A 5 -3.18 -2.22 39.51
C THR A 5 -2.89 -1.30 38.31
N GLN A 6 -2.18 -1.78 37.28
CA GLN A 6 -1.90 -1.02 36.05
C GLN A 6 -1.92 -1.91 34.80
N SER A 7 -2.47 -1.39 33.70
CA SER A 7 -2.48 -2.00 32.37
C SER A 7 -1.55 -1.21 31.44
N TYR A 8 -0.25 -1.30 31.68
CA TYR A 8 0.78 -0.58 30.91
C TYR A 8 1.88 -1.54 30.46
N VAL A 9 2.20 -1.49 29.16
CA VAL A 9 3.30 -2.22 28.54
C VAL A 9 4.08 -1.26 27.64
N CYS A 10 5.40 -1.22 27.82
CA CYS A 10 6.33 -0.49 26.97
C CYS A 10 7.53 -1.39 26.68
N GLY A 11 7.77 -1.68 25.41
CA GLY A 11 8.92 -2.46 24.94
C GLY A 11 9.90 -1.56 24.20
N VAL A 12 11.19 -1.71 24.49
CA VAL A 12 12.26 -1.12 23.67
C VAL A 12 12.38 -1.92 22.37
N SER A 13 12.55 -1.22 21.24
CA SER A 13 12.80 -1.82 19.92
C SER A 13 14.12 -1.29 19.38
N ASP A 14 15.06 -2.18 19.08
CA ASP A 14 16.31 -1.84 18.39
C ASP A 14 16.08 -1.61 16.88
N THR A 15 14.91 -2.00 16.36
CA THR A 15 14.52 -1.72 14.99
C THR A 15 13.91 -0.33 14.90
N PRO A 16 14.50 0.60 14.12
CA PRO A 16 13.94 1.94 13.95
C PRO A 16 12.62 1.91 13.17
N LEU A 17 11.77 2.89 13.43
CA LEU A 17 10.56 3.09 12.63
C LEU A 17 10.93 3.47 11.19
N LEU A 18 10.11 3.04 10.24
CA LEU A 18 10.19 3.51 8.86
C LEU A 18 9.43 4.84 8.74
N TYR A 19 10.12 5.88 8.27
CA TYR A 19 9.55 7.22 8.08
C TYR A 19 9.12 7.51 6.63
N SER A 20 9.13 6.48 5.76
CA SER A 20 8.71 6.57 4.37
C SER A 20 7.19 6.46 4.22
N THR A 21 6.61 7.14 3.24
CA THR A 21 5.22 6.89 2.83
C THR A 21 5.11 5.52 2.16
N ILE A 22 3.88 4.97 2.09
CA ILE A 22 3.63 3.70 1.40
C ILE A 22 4.04 3.76 -0.08
N GLY A 23 3.77 4.88 -0.76
CA GLY A 23 4.21 5.10 -2.14
C GLY A 23 5.74 5.09 -2.27
N ALA A 24 6.45 5.82 -1.40
CA ALA A 24 7.91 5.85 -1.42
C ALA A 24 8.54 4.49 -1.09
N ALA A 25 7.95 3.72 -0.18
CA ALA A 25 8.41 2.38 0.14
C ALA A 25 8.25 1.41 -1.04
N LEU A 26 7.17 1.54 -1.83
CA LEU A 26 6.98 0.75 -3.04
C LEU A 26 8.02 1.11 -4.11
N ASP A 27 8.24 2.40 -4.36
CA ASP A 27 9.22 2.87 -5.34
C ASP A 27 10.62 2.33 -5.03
N ASP A 28 11.02 2.42 -3.76
CA ASP A 28 12.30 1.94 -3.25
C ASP A 28 12.47 0.41 -3.41
N VAL A 29 11.44 -0.37 -3.09
CA VAL A 29 11.49 -1.83 -3.26
C VAL A 29 11.50 -2.21 -4.74
N ALA A 30 10.77 -1.49 -5.60
CA ALA A 30 10.78 -1.72 -7.04
C ALA A 30 12.13 -1.39 -7.68
N GLU A 31 12.85 -0.37 -7.17
CA GLU A 31 14.20 -0.06 -7.60
C GLU A 31 15.19 -1.18 -7.21
N ARG A 32 15.15 -1.63 -5.95
CA ARG A 32 16.11 -2.63 -5.43
C ARG A 32 15.84 -4.05 -5.92
N TYR A 33 14.57 -4.41 -6.11
CA TYR A 33 14.13 -5.80 -6.29
C TYR A 33 13.13 -5.96 -7.44
N GLY A 34 13.19 -5.08 -8.44
CA GLY A 34 12.18 -4.95 -9.50
C GLY A 34 11.71 -6.25 -10.14
N ASP A 35 12.62 -7.18 -10.44
CA ASP A 35 12.28 -8.44 -11.13
C ASP A 35 11.72 -9.54 -10.19
N ARG A 36 11.70 -9.31 -8.87
CA ARG A 36 11.12 -10.26 -7.91
C ARG A 36 9.59 -10.18 -7.93
N PRO A 37 8.88 -11.31 -7.69
CA PRO A 37 7.42 -11.29 -7.61
C PRO A 37 6.92 -10.40 -6.46
N ALA A 38 5.94 -9.54 -6.74
CA ALA A 38 5.29 -8.66 -5.77
C ALA A 38 3.85 -9.07 -5.49
N LEU A 39 3.08 -9.36 -6.55
CA LEU A 39 1.66 -9.69 -6.44
C LEU A 39 1.32 -10.89 -7.31
N ILE A 40 0.72 -11.92 -6.71
CA ILE A 40 0.28 -13.13 -7.40
C ILE A 40 -1.20 -13.36 -7.06
N VAL A 41 -2.07 -13.26 -8.06
CA VAL A 41 -3.51 -13.48 -7.91
C VAL A 41 -3.95 -14.62 -8.83
N ARG A 42 -3.95 -15.85 -8.29
CA ARG A 42 -4.09 -17.09 -9.08
C ARG A 42 -5.40 -17.17 -9.86
N HIS A 43 -6.53 -16.80 -9.26
CA HIS A 43 -7.83 -16.91 -9.91
C HIS A 43 -8.01 -15.91 -11.07
N GLN A 44 -7.24 -14.83 -11.10
CA GLN A 44 -7.17 -13.89 -12.23
C GLN A 44 -6.02 -14.22 -13.20
N ASN A 45 -5.21 -15.25 -12.92
CA ASN A 45 -3.97 -15.55 -13.63
C ASN A 45 -3.01 -14.33 -13.72
N VAL A 46 -2.98 -13.50 -12.67
CA VAL A 46 -2.11 -12.31 -12.59
C VAL A 46 -0.86 -12.65 -11.80
N ARG A 47 0.30 -12.29 -12.35
CA ARG A 47 1.60 -12.30 -11.68
C ARG A 47 2.33 -11.01 -12.07
N LEU A 48 2.66 -10.19 -11.08
CA LEU A 48 3.40 -8.95 -11.28
C LEU A 48 4.69 -9.02 -10.47
N SER A 49 5.79 -8.66 -11.12
CA SER A 49 7.03 -8.28 -10.46
C SER A 49 6.87 -6.95 -9.71
N TYR A 50 7.81 -6.57 -8.84
CA TYR A 50 7.74 -5.28 -8.14
C TYR A 50 7.74 -4.10 -9.10
N ARG A 51 8.50 -4.18 -10.20
CA ARG A 51 8.51 -3.13 -11.22
C ARG A 51 7.15 -3.00 -11.91
N GLU A 52 6.60 -4.11 -12.38
CA GLU A 52 5.29 -4.12 -13.05
C GLU A 52 4.18 -3.66 -12.10
N PHE A 53 4.22 -4.08 -10.82
CA PHE A 53 3.25 -3.64 -9.82
C PHE A 53 3.35 -2.14 -9.55
N ALA A 54 4.56 -1.58 -9.44
CA ALA A 54 4.77 -0.14 -9.30
C ALA A 54 4.24 0.62 -10.53
N ASP A 55 4.44 0.09 -11.74
CA ASP A 55 3.90 0.68 -12.97
C ASP A 55 2.36 0.68 -12.98
N GLU A 56 1.70 -0.40 -12.55
CA GLU A 56 0.24 -0.44 -12.41
C GLU A 56 -0.26 0.61 -11.40
N VAL A 57 0.42 0.73 -10.27
CA VAL A 57 0.11 1.70 -9.22
C VAL A 57 0.26 3.13 -9.73
N GLU A 58 1.35 3.43 -10.43
CA GLU A 58 1.61 4.75 -11.02
C GLU A 58 0.53 5.12 -12.04
N ARG A 59 0.17 4.19 -12.93
CA ARG A 59 -0.89 4.43 -13.93
C ARG A 59 -2.24 4.67 -13.29
N PHE A 60 -2.61 3.89 -12.26
CA PHE A 60 -3.87 4.09 -11.57
C PHE A 60 -3.89 5.41 -10.79
N ALA A 61 -2.80 5.75 -10.09
CA ALA A 61 -2.62 7.01 -9.38
C ALA A 61 -2.77 8.21 -10.33
N ALA A 62 -2.10 8.18 -11.49
CA ALA A 62 -2.23 9.21 -12.51
C ALA A 62 -3.68 9.31 -13.03
N GLY A 63 -4.36 8.18 -13.21
CA GLY A 63 -5.77 8.14 -13.60
C GLY A 63 -6.70 8.80 -12.58
N LEU A 64 -6.49 8.55 -11.28
CA LEU A 64 -7.27 9.19 -10.20
C LEU A 64 -7.11 10.72 -10.22
N LEU A 65 -5.89 11.21 -10.41
CA LEU A 65 -5.63 12.65 -10.53
C LEU A 65 -6.25 13.22 -11.81
N ALA A 66 -6.17 12.49 -12.93
CA ALA A 66 -6.70 12.93 -14.22
C ALA A 66 -8.23 13.08 -14.22
N ILE A 67 -8.95 12.29 -13.42
CA ILE A 67 -10.41 12.45 -13.24
C ILE A 67 -10.79 13.54 -12.22
N GLY A 68 -9.79 14.27 -11.70
CA GLY A 68 -9.99 15.45 -10.86
C GLY A 68 -9.98 15.20 -9.36
N LEU A 69 -9.65 13.99 -8.90
CA LEU A 69 -9.46 13.72 -7.48
C LEU A 69 -8.20 14.42 -6.96
N ARG A 70 -8.26 14.84 -5.70
CA ARG A 70 -7.23 15.64 -5.03
C ARG A 70 -6.82 14.98 -3.72
N PRO A 71 -5.61 15.29 -3.20
CA PRO A 71 -5.23 14.88 -1.86
C PRO A 71 -6.28 15.30 -0.82
N GLY A 72 -6.66 14.37 0.05
CA GLY A 72 -7.72 14.53 1.05
C GLY A 72 -9.11 14.10 0.60
N ASP A 73 -9.36 13.93 -0.71
CA ASP A 73 -10.60 13.33 -1.21
C ASP A 73 -10.73 11.89 -0.72
N ARG A 74 -11.98 11.41 -0.61
CA ARG A 74 -12.31 10.08 -0.08
C ARG A 74 -12.88 9.21 -1.20
N VAL A 75 -12.33 8.01 -1.36
CA VAL A 75 -12.82 7.02 -2.33
C VAL A 75 -13.14 5.73 -1.58
N GLY A 76 -14.38 5.26 -1.71
CA GLY A 76 -14.75 3.93 -1.27
C GLY A 76 -14.54 2.94 -2.40
N VAL A 77 -13.94 1.79 -2.10
CA VAL A 77 -13.88 0.69 -3.07
C VAL A 77 -14.65 -0.48 -2.46
N TRP A 78 -15.48 -1.13 -3.29
CA TRP A 78 -16.13 -2.37 -2.92
C TRP A 78 -15.75 -3.43 -3.96
N SER A 79 -14.79 -4.27 -3.58
CA SER A 79 -14.23 -5.30 -4.46
C SER A 79 -14.01 -6.59 -3.68
N PRO A 80 -14.17 -7.77 -4.32
CA PRO A 80 -13.58 -9.00 -3.82
C PRO A 80 -12.04 -8.93 -3.86
N ASN A 81 -11.37 -9.97 -3.35
CA ASN A 81 -9.90 -10.11 -3.32
C ASN A 81 -9.30 -10.18 -4.74
N LYS A 82 -9.20 -9.04 -5.42
CA LYS A 82 -8.69 -8.89 -6.78
C LYS A 82 -7.39 -8.07 -6.78
N ALA A 83 -6.59 -8.19 -7.84
CA ALA A 83 -5.35 -7.42 -8.02
C ALA A 83 -5.59 -5.90 -7.94
N GLU A 84 -6.68 -5.44 -8.54
CA GLU A 84 -7.11 -4.04 -8.60
C GLU A 84 -7.35 -3.44 -7.20
N TRP A 85 -7.78 -4.25 -6.23
CA TRP A 85 -7.92 -3.80 -4.84
C TRP A 85 -6.57 -3.42 -4.22
N VAL A 86 -5.52 -4.19 -4.51
CA VAL A 86 -4.16 -3.93 -4.01
C VAL A 86 -3.57 -2.73 -4.74
N ILE A 87 -3.76 -2.65 -6.07
CA ILE A 87 -3.31 -1.52 -6.88
C ILE A 87 -3.97 -0.22 -6.38
N ALA A 88 -5.29 -0.23 -6.15
CA ALA A 88 -6.01 0.94 -5.67
C ALA A 88 -5.50 1.43 -4.32
N GLN A 89 -5.25 0.53 -3.36
CA GLN A 89 -4.71 0.88 -2.03
C GLN A 89 -3.38 1.63 -2.11
N PHE A 90 -2.43 1.13 -2.91
CA PHE A 90 -1.13 1.78 -3.07
C PHE A 90 -1.25 3.09 -3.84
N ALA A 91 -2.05 3.12 -4.89
CA ALA A 91 -2.26 4.31 -5.71
C ALA A 91 -2.89 5.45 -4.91
N THR A 92 -3.98 5.19 -4.17
CA THR A 92 -4.63 6.22 -3.35
C THR A 92 -3.68 6.74 -2.27
N ALA A 93 -2.93 5.85 -1.60
CA ALA A 93 -1.94 6.26 -0.61
C ALA A 93 -0.81 7.11 -1.21
N LYS A 94 -0.36 6.79 -2.44
CA LYS A 94 0.70 7.51 -3.15
C LYS A 94 0.31 8.94 -3.52
N VAL A 95 -0.96 9.18 -3.85
CA VAL A 95 -1.46 10.53 -4.21
C VAL A 95 -2.25 11.23 -3.09
N GLY A 96 -2.24 10.67 -1.88
CA GLY A 96 -2.89 11.28 -0.72
C GLY A 96 -4.42 11.25 -0.73
N ILE A 97 -5.02 10.35 -1.50
CA ILE A 97 -6.46 10.08 -1.49
C ILE A 97 -6.76 9.08 -0.36
N ILE A 98 -7.82 9.34 0.41
CA ILE A 98 -8.24 8.50 1.52
C ILE A 98 -9.09 7.36 0.98
N LEU A 99 -8.55 6.14 1.01
CA LEU A 99 -9.33 4.94 0.74
C LEU A 99 -10.18 4.59 1.97
N VAL A 100 -11.48 4.36 1.76
CA VAL A 100 -12.44 3.97 2.81
C VAL A 100 -13.09 2.62 2.54
#